data_AF-A0A3M5US86-F1
#
_entry.id   AF-A0A3M5US86-F1
#
_cell.length_a   1.000
_cell.length_b   1.000
_cell.length_c   1.000
_cell.angle_alpha   90.00
_cell.angle_beta   90.00
_cell.angle_gamma   90.00
#
_symmetry.space_group_name_H-M   'P 1'
#
loop_
_entity.id
_entity.type
_entity.pdbx_description
1 polymer ?
#
loop_
_entity_poly.entity_id
_entity_poly.type
_entity_poly.pdbx_seq_one_letter_code
_entity_poly.pdbx_strand_id
1 'polypeptide(L)'
;LRIELRDERQALAEKGLLRPLAYRPWVEQQALRGDVAAVSQLRGFVYREKRKERTPDGGLDRLIQCGQADDSAVYHLRSYTSHLHRDGTVEYLRDGRAGVIDRGDFVHVKPGFNDDDELDNYRLAANLVSTKSGDAVRIIGDDQFVDQVLDAGCGVNHRGSQYVFQVTDPEQMARYDVIEKDHRQYYGYDEPEVRTHSPARHDPVDDAPDDGYQPPRPFVG
;
A
#
# COMPACT_ATOMS: atom_id res chain seq x y z
N LEU A 1 -9.35 -29.88 -38.29
CA LEU A 1 -8.42 -28.79 -38.67
C LEU A 1 -9.08 -27.59 -39.38
N ARG A 2 -9.55 -27.67 -40.65
CA ARG A 2 -10.16 -26.49 -41.32
C ARG A 2 -11.57 -26.09 -40.83
N ILE A 3 -12.33 -27.05 -40.31
CA ILE A 3 -13.69 -26.83 -39.80
C ILE A 3 -13.63 -26.22 -38.39
N GLU A 4 -12.77 -26.75 -37.53
CA GLU A 4 -12.50 -26.22 -36.18
C GLU A 4 -12.08 -24.75 -36.19
N LEU A 5 -11.18 -24.35 -37.11
CA LEU A 5 -10.76 -22.95 -37.26
C LEU A 5 -11.90 -22.01 -37.70
N ARG A 6 -12.92 -22.55 -38.37
CA ARG A 6 -14.08 -21.77 -38.84
C ARG A 6 -15.09 -21.58 -37.71
N ASP A 7 -15.32 -22.64 -36.93
CA ASP A 7 -16.19 -22.60 -35.75
C ASP A 7 -15.58 -21.71 -34.65
N GLU A 8 -14.25 -21.76 -34.48
CA GLU A 8 -13.52 -20.89 -33.55
C GLU A 8 -13.56 -19.42 -33.97
N ARG A 9 -13.39 -19.13 -35.28
CA ARG A 9 -13.57 -17.77 -35.82
C ARG A 9 -15.00 -17.25 -35.67
N GLN A 10 -15.98 -18.12 -35.82
CA GLN A 10 -17.39 -17.77 -35.70
C GLN A 10 -17.77 -17.52 -34.23
N ALA A 11 -17.28 -18.32 -33.30
CA ALA A 11 -17.42 -18.08 -31.87
C ALA A 11 -16.76 -16.76 -31.42
N LEU A 12 -15.62 -16.40 -31.99
CA LEU A 12 -14.97 -15.10 -31.75
C LEU A 12 -15.74 -13.93 -32.40
N ALA A 13 -16.40 -14.17 -33.54
CA ALA A 13 -17.25 -13.19 -34.22
C ALA A 13 -18.51 -12.87 -33.41
N GLU A 14 -19.20 -13.90 -32.95
CA GLU A 14 -20.43 -13.83 -32.18
C GLU A 14 -20.21 -13.17 -30.81
N LYS A 15 -19.00 -13.32 -30.25
CA LYS A 15 -18.54 -12.62 -29.03
C LYS A 15 -18.02 -11.21 -29.29
N GLY A 16 -18.00 -10.72 -30.53
CA GLY A 16 -17.47 -9.40 -30.89
C GLY A 16 -15.94 -9.26 -30.76
N LEU A 17 -15.21 -10.37 -30.55
CA LEU A 17 -13.77 -10.43 -30.30
C LEU A 17 -12.92 -10.42 -31.58
N LEU A 18 -13.55 -10.46 -32.76
CA LEU A 18 -12.85 -10.42 -34.05
C LEU A 18 -12.25 -9.05 -34.40
N ARG A 19 -12.78 -7.96 -33.84
CA ARG A 19 -12.15 -6.64 -33.98
C ARG A 19 -11.25 -6.42 -32.77
N PRO A 20 -9.94 -6.16 -32.97
CA PRO A 20 -9.11 -5.64 -31.91
C PRO A 20 -9.81 -4.43 -31.28
N LEU A 21 -9.87 -4.40 -29.94
CA LEU A 21 -10.35 -3.24 -29.22
C LEU A 21 -9.62 -1.99 -29.74
N ALA A 22 -10.32 -0.87 -29.80
CA ALA A 22 -9.64 0.41 -29.96
C ALA A 22 -8.61 0.56 -28.82
N TYR A 23 -7.48 1.20 -29.11
CA TYR A 23 -6.33 1.23 -28.20
C TYR A 23 -6.71 1.67 -26.78
N ARG A 24 -7.57 2.69 -26.63
CA ARG A 24 -8.00 3.18 -25.31
C ARG A 24 -8.83 2.15 -24.52
N PRO A 25 -9.93 1.55 -25.05
CA PRO A 25 -10.61 0.43 -24.39
C PRO A 25 -9.72 -0.76 -24.04
N TRP A 26 -8.71 -1.07 -24.86
CA TRP A 26 -7.74 -2.12 -24.53
C TRP A 26 -6.88 -1.74 -23.31
N VAL A 27 -6.38 -0.50 -23.26
CA VAL A 27 -5.64 0.05 -22.11
C VAL A 27 -6.51 0.02 -20.85
N GLU A 28 -7.78 0.44 -20.94
CA GLU A 28 -8.72 0.38 -19.81
C GLU A 28 -8.85 -1.05 -19.24
N GLN A 29 -8.95 -2.06 -20.11
CA GLN A 29 -9.00 -3.46 -19.66
C GLN A 29 -7.70 -3.95 -19.03
N GLN A 30 -6.53 -3.55 -19.56
CA GLN A 30 -5.25 -3.92 -18.93
C GLN A 30 -5.10 -3.25 -17.57
N ALA A 31 -5.50 -1.98 -17.45
CA ALA A 31 -5.44 -1.25 -16.19
C ALA A 31 -6.34 -1.89 -15.11
N LEU A 32 -7.54 -2.35 -15.48
CA LEU A 32 -8.42 -3.13 -14.58
C LEU A 32 -7.82 -4.49 -14.16
N ARG A 33 -6.87 -5.03 -14.92
CA ARG A 33 -6.12 -6.24 -14.56
C ARG A 33 -4.88 -5.93 -13.69
N GLY A 34 -4.67 -4.67 -13.33
CA GLY A 34 -3.54 -4.22 -12.52
C GLY A 34 -2.27 -3.89 -13.32
N ASP A 35 -2.35 -3.77 -14.65
CA ASP A 35 -1.20 -3.34 -15.46
C ASP A 35 -0.86 -1.87 -15.18
N VAL A 36 0.29 -1.66 -14.54
CA VAL A 36 0.80 -0.33 -14.16
C VAL A 36 1.02 0.55 -15.38
N ALA A 37 1.61 0.01 -16.44
CA ALA A 37 1.87 0.76 -17.66
C ALA A 37 0.55 1.17 -18.35
N ALA A 38 -0.49 0.37 -18.20
CA ALA A 38 -1.82 0.74 -18.65
C ALA A 38 -2.44 1.87 -17.81
N VAL A 39 -2.30 1.85 -16.48
CA VAL A 39 -2.71 2.96 -15.61
C VAL A 39 -1.96 4.25 -15.98
N SER A 40 -0.64 4.17 -16.16
CA SER A 40 0.20 5.26 -16.67
C SER A 40 -0.32 5.81 -17.99
N GLN A 41 -0.70 4.92 -18.92
CA GLN A 41 -1.17 5.32 -20.22
C GLN A 41 -2.54 6.03 -20.15
N LEU A 42 -3.45 5.61 -19.25
CA LEU A 42 -4.71 6.32 -19.00
C LEU A 42 -4.44 7.76 -18.55
N ARG A 43 -3.54 7.95 -17.59
CA ARG A 43 -3.12 9.27 -17.10
C ARG A 43 -2.46 10.09 -18.22
N GLY A 44 -1.62 9.45 -19.03
CA GLY A 44 -0.99 10.05 -20.20
C GLY A 44 -1.97 10.57 -21.26
N PHE A 45 -3.13 9.94 -21.44
CA PHE A 45 -4.20 10.51 -22.29
C PHE A 45 -4.71 11.82 -21.71
N VAL A 46 -5.02 11.85 -20.41
CA VAL A 46 -5.56 13.02 -19.71
C VAL A 46 -4.55 14.17 -19.68
N TYR A 47 -3.28 13.91 -19.38
CA TYR A 47 -2.24 14.94 -19.41
C TYR A 47 -2.10 15.59 -20.79
N ARG A 48 -2.20 14.80 -21.87
CA ARG A 48 -2.16 15.34 -23.25
C ARG A 48 -3.40 16.18 -23.58
N GLU A 49 -4.56 15.84 -23.04
CA GLU A 49 -5.80 16.61 -23.18
C GLU A 49 -5.71 17.93 -22.37
N LYS A 50 -5.37 17.86 -21.09
CA LYS A 50 -5.24 19.03 -20.20
C LYS A 50 -4.13 20.00 -20.62
N ARG A 51 -3.04 19.52 -21.24
CA ARG A 51 -2.03 20.43 -21.82
C ARG A 51 -2.59 21.37 -22.90
N LYS A 52 -3.70 21.01 -23.54
CA LYS A 52 -4.37 21.85 -24.55
C LYS A 52 -5.27 22.93 -23.92
N GLU A 53 -5.65 22.73 -22.66
CA GLU A 53 -6.57 23.59 -21.90
C GLU A 53 -5.85 24.10 -20.64
N ARG A 54 -4.89 25.01 -20.82
CA ARG A 54 -4.13 25.56 -19.68
C ARG A 54 -5.03 26.52 -18.88
N THR A 55 -5.35 26.18 -17.64
CA THR A 55 -5.89 27.09 -16.61
C THR A 55 -5.30 26.67 -15.24
N PRO A 56 -4.93 27.63 -14.36
CA PRO A 56 -3.89 27.44 -13.36
C PRO A 56 -4.37 26.73 -12.08
N ASP A 57 -3.37 26.25 -11.32
CA ASP A 57 -3.45 25.69 -9.96
C ASP A 57 -4.54 26.34 -9.11
N GLY A 58 -5.70 25.69 -9.05
CA GLY A 58 -6.76 26.06 -8.14
C GLY A 58 -6.51 25.40 -6.79
N GLY A 59 -6.02 26.18 -5.82
CA GLY A 59 -6.15 25.93 -4.38
C GLY A 59 -5.96 24.47 -3.96
N LEU A 60 -4.80 23.91 -4.26
CA LEU A 60 -4.43 22.56 -3.92
C LEU A 60 -4.02 22.50 -2.43
N ASP A 61 -4.86 21.90 -1.60
CA ASP A 61 -4.63 21.66 -0.17
C ASP A 61 -4.75 20.15 0.13
N ARG A 62 -4.05 19.68 1.17
CA ARG A 62 -3.97 18.28 1.60
C ARG A 62 -3.53 17.29 0.54
N LEU A 63 -2.39 17.60 -0.10
CA LEU A 63 -1.82 16.80 -1.17
C LEU A 63 -0.39 16.38 -0.86
N ILE A 64 0.02 15.25 -1.44
CA ILE A 64 1.42 14.88 -1.57
C ILE A 64 1.73 14.92 -3.06
N GLN A 65 2.55 15.89 -3.46
CA GLN A 65 3.09 16.00 -4.82
C GLN A 65 4.19 14.96 -5.00
N CYS A 66 4.13 14.23 -6.11
CA CYS A 66 5.07 13.21 -6.53
C CYS A 66 5.75 13.61 -7.86
N GLY A 67 6.78 12.87 -8.27
CA GLY A 67 7.43 13.06 -9.56
C GLY A 67 6.46 12.91 -10.74
N GLN A 68 6.70 13.66 -11.81
CA GLN A 68 5.89 13.53 -13.02
C GLN A 68 6.10 12.13 -13.63
N ALA A 69 5.04 11.33 -13.69
CA ALA A 69 5.02 9.90 -14.06
C ALA A 69 5.38 8.90 -12.94
N ASP A 70 5.19 9.29 -11.67
CA ASP A 70 5.17 8.36 -10.53
C ASP A 70 3.88 7.52 -10.51
N ASP A 71 3.80 6.58 -11.46
CA ASP A 71 2.69 5.64 -11.53
C ASP A 71 3.01 4.39 -10.72
N SER A 72 2.22 4.16 -9.69
CA SER A 72 2.25 2.95 -8.89
C SER A 72 1.18 1.98 -9.36
N ALA A 73 1.41 0.69 -9.11
CA ALA A 73 0.32 -0.29 -9.15
C ALA A 73 -0.81 0.15 -8.23
N VAL A 74 -2.04 -0.23 -8.58
CA VAL A 74 -3.20 -0.03 -7.69
C VAL A 74 -2.87 -0.72 -6.37
N TYR A 75 -2.79 0.07 -5.30
CA TYR A 75 -2.47 -0.45 -3.99
C TYR A 75 -3.69 -1.17 -3.43
N HIS A 76 -3.51 -2.28 -2.71
CA HIS A 76 -4.62 -3.04 -2.14
C HIS A 76 -4.36 -3.24 -0.65
N LEU A 77 -5.12 -2.52 0.18
CA LEU A 77 -5.11 -2.65 1.63
C LEU A 77 -6.40 -3.31 2.10
N ARG A 78 -6.32 -4.19 3.10
CA ARG A 78 -7.48 -4.95 3.59
C ARG A 78 -8.68 -4.08 3.98
N SER A 79 -8.43 -2.88 4.51
CA SER A 79 -9.47 -1.96 4.99
C SER A 79 -10.00 -1.00 3.91
N TYR A 80 -9.45 -1.04 2.69
CA TYR A 80 -9.82 -0.13 1.62
C TYR A 80 -10.21 -0.88 0.34
N THR A 81 -11.29 -0.43 -0.28
CA THR A 81 -11.65 -0.82 -1.64
C THR A 81 -11.05 0.17 -2.63
N SER A 82 -10.34 -0.32 -3.65
CA SER A 82 -9.72 0.53 -4.68
C SER A 82 -10.62 0.63 -5.92
N HIS A 83 -10.93 1.85 -6.36
CA HIS A 83 -11.68 2.13 -7.58
C HIS A 83 -10.80 2.85 -8.61
N LEU A 84 -10.52 2.19 -9.72
CA LEU A 84 -9.79 2.76 -10.85
C LEU A 84 -10.76 3.41 -11.85
N HIS A 85 -10.54 4.68 -12.13
CA HIS A 85 -11.27 5.46 -13.14
C HIS A 85 -10.62 5.38 -14.52
N ARG A 86 -11.38 5.71 -15.58
CA ARG A 86 -10.91 5.68 -16.99
C ARG A 86 -9.88 6.74 -17.34
N ASP A 87 -9.63 7.67 -16.42
CA ASP A 87 -8.62 8.71 -16.50
C ASP A 87 -7.32 8.29 -15.75
N GLY A 88 -7.32 7.10 -15.14
CA GLY A 88 -6.21 6.58 -14.34
C GLY A 88 -6.17 7.09 -12.90
N THR A 89 -7.17 7.86 -12.46
CA THR A 89 -7.35 8.19 -11.04
C THR A 89 -7.72 6.92 -10.26
N VAL A 90 -7.11 6.71 -9.10
CA VAL A 90 -7.46 5.62 -8.18
C VAL A 90 -8.00 6.23 -6.90
N GLU A 91 -9.23 5.86 -6.54
CA GLU A 91 -9.80 6.19 -5.23
C GLU A 91 -9.66 5.00 -4.29
N TYR A 92 -9.26 5.27 -3.05
CA TYR A 92 -9.22 4.29 -1.98
C TYR A 92 -10.34 4.62 -1.00
N LEU A 93 -11.31 3.72 -0.90
CA LEU A 93 -12.54 3.93 -0.15
C LEU A 93 -12.58 3.06 1.10
N ARG A 94 -12.92 3.65 2.24
CA ARG A 94 -13.32 2.95 3.46
C ARG A 94 -14.81 3.22 3.70
N ASP A 95 -15.60 2.18 3.93
CA ASP A 95 -17.05 2.30 4.12
C ASP A 95 -17.77 3.11 3.03
N GLY A 96 -17.32 2.96 1.78
CA GLY A 96 -17.86 3.67 0.62
C GLY A 96 -17.48 5.16 0.53
N ARG A 97 -16.60 5.65 1.42
CA ARG A 97 -16.10 7.04 1.43
C ARG A 97 -14.65 7.07 0.99
N ALA A 98 -14.33 7.89 -0.02
CA ALA A 98 -12.96 8.06 -0.49
C ALA A 98 -12.11 8.77 0.58
N GLY A 99 -11.06 8.09 1.06
CA GLY A 99 -10.09 8.61 2.01
C GLY A 99 -8.81 9.13 1.34
N VAL A 100 -8.37 8.46 0.28
CA VAL A 100 -7.17 8.84 -0.48
C VAL A 100 -7.46 8.74 -1.98
N ILE A 101 -6.96 9.70 -2.76
CA ILE A 101 -7.14 9.75 -4.22
C ILE A 101 -5.76 9.90 -4.87
N ASP A 102 -5.33 8.89 -5.61
CA ASP A 102 -4.07 8.88 -6.36
C ASP A 102 -4.30 9.29 -7.82
N ARG A 103 -3.66 10.36 -8.25
CA ARG A 103 -3.67 10.85 -9.63
C ARG A 103 -2.35 10.61 -10.35
N GLY A 104 -1.38 9.98 -9.69
CA GLY A 104 -0.03 9.78 -10.18
C GLY A 104 0.92 10.83 -9.63
N ASP A 105 0.90 12.02 -10.22
CA ASP A 105 1.74 13.16 -9.80
C ASP A 105 1.27 13.83 -8.51
N PHE A 106 0.05 13.56 -8.06
CA PHE A 106 -0.44 13.98 -6.75
C PHE A 106 -1.29 12.91 -6.08
N VAL A 107 -1.14 12.81 -4.75
CA VAL A 107 -2.00 12.02 -3.87
C VAL A 107 -2.79 12.99 -2.98
N HIS A 108 -4.11 13.05 -3.13
CA HIS A 108 -4.98 13.85 -2.27
C HIS A 108 -5.41 13.01 -1.07
N VAL A 109 -5.21 13.54 0.13
CA VAL A 109 -5.57 12.89 1.38
C VAL A 109 -6.76 13.62 2.00
N LYS A 110 -7.88 12.91 2.16
CA LYS A 110 -9.02 13.44 2.91
C LYS A 110 -8.73 13.39 4.41
N PRO A 111 -9.34 14.27 5.21
CA PRO A 111 -9.31 14.13 6.67
C PRO A 111 -9.63 12.69 7.09
N GLY A 112 -9.12 12.30 8.26
CA GLY A 112 -9.49 11.03 8.88
C GLY A 112 -11.01 10.86 8.92
N PHE A 113 -11.43 9.60 8.94
CA PHE A 113 -12.80 9.30 9.34
C PHE A 113 -12.82 9.57 10.86
N ASN A 114 -13.78 10.37 11.35
CA ASN A 114 -13.86 10.79 12.76
C ASN A 114 -14.17 9.59 13.69
N ASP A 115 -13.25 8.65 13.79
CA ASP A 115 -13.26 7.41 14.54
C ASP A 115 -11.85 7.10 15.05
N ASP A 116 -11.66 6.01 15.79
CA ASP A 116 -10.36 5.70 16.43
C ASP A 116 -9.20 5.53 15.44
N ASP A 117 -9.48 5.46 14.13
CA ASP A 117 -8.52 5.28 13.04
C ASP A 117 -8.31 6.57 12.21
N GLU A 118 -8.35 7.75 12.84
CA GLU A 118 -8.19 9.06 12.15
C GLU A 118 -6.89 9.16 11.32
N LEU A 119 -5.87 8.37 11.67
CA LEU A 119 -4.56 8.36 10.99
C LEU A 119 -4.46 7.44 9.77
N ASP A 120 -5.47 6.62 9.50
CA ASP A 120 -5.38 5.59 8.46
C ASP A 120 -5.23 6.16 7.06
N ASN A 121 -5.88 7.30 6.76
CA ASN A 121 -5.70 7.96 5.47
C ASN A 121 -4.26 8.47 5.27
N TYR A 122 -3.62 8.97 6.33
CA TYR A 122 -2.22 9.42 6.26
C TYR A 122 -1.27 8.23 6.11
N ARG A 123 -1.50 7.13 6.82
CA ARG A 123 -0.73 5.89 6.68
C ARG A 123 -0.88 5.28 5.30
N LEU A 124 -2.10 5.22 4.76
CA LEU A 124 -2.35 4.75 3.40
C LEU A 124 -1.61 5.62 2.39
N ALA A 125 -1.69 6.95 2.53
CA ALA A 125 -1.00 7.88 1.64
C ALA A 125 0.53 7.72 1.70
N ALA A 126 1.11 7.64 2.91
CA ALA A 126 2.54 7.43 3.09
C ALA A 126 3.00 6.08 2.50
N ASN A 127 2.25 4.99 2.72
CA ASN A 127 2.54 3.70 2.09
C ASN A 127 2.48 3.80 0.57
N LEU A 128 1.43 4.40 0.02
CA LEU A 128 1.29 4.56 -1.43
C LEU A 128 2.49 5.34 -2.00
N VAL A 129 2.85 6.47 -1.38
CA VAL A 129 3.96 7.31 -1.81
C VAL A 129 5.30 6.59 -1.71
N SER A 130 5.51 5.74 -0.71
CA SER A 130 6.74 4.94 -0.59
C SER A 130 6.96 4.00 -1.78
N THR A 131 5.89 3.60 -2.49
CA THR A 131 5.98 2.73 -3.68
C THR A 131 6.30 3.49 -4.98
N LYS A 132 6.31 4.83 -4.95
CA LYS A 132 6.64 5.69 -6.10
C LYS A 132 8.17 5.86 -6.22
N SER A 133 8.67 6.55 -7.24
CA SER A 133 10.13 6.70 -7.45
C SER A 133 10.84 7.37 -6.28
N GLY A 134 10.17 8.34 -5.64
CA GLY A 134 10.77 9.19 -4.62
C GLY A 134 11.57 10.36 -5.19
N ASP A 135 11.63 10.54 -6.51
CA ASP A 135 12.44 11.60 -7.16
C ASP A 135 12.02 13.02 -6.74
N ALA A 136 10.72 13.19 -6.47
CA ALA A 136 10.16 14.41 -5.89
C ALA A 136 8.99 14.03 -4.99
N VAL A 137 9.05 14.37 -3.72
CA VAL A 137 7.96 14.16 -2.75
C VAL A 137 7.84 15.40 -1.88
N ARG A 138 6.73 16.13 -2.05
CA ARG A 138 6.44 17.35 -1.29
C ARG A 138 5.02 17.33 -0.77
N ILE A 139 4.85 17.54 0.52
CA ILE A 139 3.53 17.64 1.16
C ILE A 139 3.04 19.08 1.03
N ILE A 140 1.79 19.27 0.60
CA ILE A 140 1.17 20.58 0.39
C ILE A 140 -0.09 20.64 1.24
N GLY A 141 -0.09 21.51 2.23
CA GLY A 141 -1.23 21.80 3.10
C GLY A 141 -0.80 22.56 4.35
N ASP A 142 -1.67 22.61 5.35
CA ASP A 142 -1.36 23.22 6.65
C ASP A 142 -0.31 22.43 7.46
N ASP A 143 0.25 23.07 8.49
CA ASP A 143 1.29 22.48 9.33
C ASP A 143 0.87 21.17 10.01
N GLN A 144 -0.39 21.10 10.45
CA GLN A 144 -0.92 19.90 11.10
C GLN A 144 -0.98 18.73 10.11
N PHE A 145 -1.43 18.98 8.88
CA PHE A 145 -1.47 18.00 7.82
C PHE A 145 -0.05 17.51 7.46
N VAL A 146 0.90 18.43 7.34
CA VAL A 146 2.31 18.09 7.10
C VAL A 146 2.83 17.17 8.20
N ASP A 147 2.66 17.53 9.48
CA ASP A 147 3.10 16.70 10.61
C ASP A 147 2.48 15.32 10.61
N GLN A 148 1.16 15.23 10.38
CA GLN A 148 0.43 13.95 10.39
C GLN A 148 0.90 13.01 9.28
N VAL A 149 1.23 13.54 8.09
CA VAL A 149 1.77 12.73 7.00
C VAL A 149 3.21 12.29 7.29
N LEU A 150 4.04 13.18 7.84
CA LEU A 150 5.43 12.85 8.21
C LEU A 150 5.48 11.77 9.31
N ASP A 151 4.69 11.92 10.37
CA ASP A 151 4.57 10.94 11.46
C ASP A 151 4.06 9.57 10.95
N ALA A 152 3.05 9.58 10.07
CA ALA A 152 2.59 8.37 9.41
C ALA A 152 3.70 7.71 8.58
N GLY A 153 4.54 8.51 7.91
CA GLY A 153 5.73 8.08 7.20
C GLY A 153 6.78 7.41 8.09
N CYS A 154 7.04 7.96 9.29
CA CYS A 154 7.89 7.32 10.30
C CYS A 154 7.35 5.91 10.64
N GLY A 155 6.04 5.82 10.90
CA GLY A 155 5.39 4.54 11.18
C GLY A 155 5.52 3.51 10.04
N VAL A 156 5.48 3.94 8.78
CA VAL A 156 5.72 3.07 7.61
C VAL A 156 7.16 2.55 7.61
N ASN A 157 8.14 3.43 7.82
CA ASN A 157 9.55 3.07 7.78
C ASN A 157 9.96 2.12 8.91
N HIS A 158 9.44 2.33 10.13
CA HIS A 158 9.75 1.47 11.28
C HIS A 158 9.11 0.08 11.22
N ARG A 159 8.01 -0.09 10.46
CA ARG A 159 7.38 -1.41 10.25
C ARG A 159 8.16 -2.32 9.29
N GLY A 160 9.30 -1.86 8.76
CA GLY A 160 10.18 -2.67 7.91
C GLY A 160 9.59 -2.95 6.51
N SER A 161 8.80 -2.02 5.97
CA SER A 161 8.37 -2.08 4.58
C SER A 161 9.58 -2.14 3.64
N GLN A 162 9.48 -2.89 2.53
CA GLN A 162 10.50 -2.90 1.47
C GLN A 162 10.66 -1.54 0.78
N TYR A 163 9.68 -0.65 0.98
CA TYR A 163 9.60 0.68 0.41
C TYR A 163 9.72 1.71 1.53
N VAL A 164 10.51 2.76 1.27
CA VAL A 164 10.82 3.81 2.25
C VAL A 164 10.04 5.07 1.88
N PHE A 165 9.31 5.61 2.85
CA PHE A 165 8.74 6.94 2.73
C PHE A 165 9.83 7.99 2.98
N GLN A 166 10.00 8.91 2.04
CA GLN A 166 10.94 10.02 2.16
C GLN A 166 10.40 11.25 1.43
N VAL A 167 10.50 12.42 2.07
CA VAL A 167 10.23 13.72 1.46
C VAL A 167 11.52 14.31 0.86
N THR A 168 11.37 15.14 -0.18
CA THR A 168 12.49 15.77 -0.88
C THR A 168 12.61 17.27 -0.62
N ASP A 169 11.56 17.88 -0.03
CA ASP A 169 11.59 19.28 0.37
C ASP A 169 12.48 19.47 1.62
N PRO A 170 13.52 20.33 1.59
CA PRO A 170 14.49 20.42 2.69
C PRO A 170 13.89 20.82 4.04
N GLU A 171 12.84 21.65 4.05
CA GLU A 171 12.18 22.06 5.29
C GLU A 171 11.40 20.87 5.88
N GLN A 172 10.70 20.12 5.02
CA GLN A 172 10.00 18.91 5.43
C GLN A 172 10.94 17.80 5.85
N MET A 173 12.14 17.69 5.26
CA MET A 173 13.18 16.76 5.70
C MET A 173 13.65 17.09 7.12
N ALA A 174 13.98 18.36 7.39
CA ALA A 174 14.39 18.77 8.73
C ALA A 174 13.27 18.56 9.77
N ARG A 175 12.01 18.78 9.36
CA ARG A 175 10.83 18.51 10.19
C ARG A 175 10.64 17.01 10.43
N TYR A 176 10.85 16.18 9.40
CA TYR A 176 10.81 14.73 9.49
C TYR A 176 11.83 14.20 10.49
N ASP A 177 13.08 14.70 10.48
CA ASP A 177 14.12 14.26 11.42
C ASP A 177 13.73 14.50 12.89
N VAL A 178 13.04 15.60 13.17
CA VAL A 178 12.52 15.90 14.52
C VAL A 178 11.40 14.93 14.89
N ILE A 179 10.43 14.74 13.99
CA ILE A 179 9.28 13.86 14.20
C ILE A 179 9.71 12.40 14.34
N GLU A 180 10.65 11.92 13.53
CA GLU A 180 11.17 10.54 13.58
C GLU A 180 11.81 10.24 14.93
N LYS A 181 12.60 11.19 15.45
CA LYS A 181 13.18 11.08 16.79
C LYS A 181 12.12 10.99 17.88
N ASP A 182 11.11 11.85 17.85
CA ASP A 182 10.02 11.84 18.84
C ASP A 182 9.18 10.56 18.72
N HIS A 183 8.91 10.11 17.49
CA HIS A 183 8.18 8.88 17.19
C HIS A 183 8.91 7.64 17.74
N ARG A 184 10.23 7.56 17.58
CA ARG A 184 11.05 6.47 18.13
C ARG A 184 11.03 6.42 19.64
N GLN A 185 11.06 7.58 20.29
CA GLN A 185 10.96 7.67 21.75
C GLN A 185 9.57 7.25 22.23
N TYR A 186 8.51 7.71 21.56
CA TYR A 186 7.14 7.40 21.95
C TYR A 186 6.79 5.91 21.79
N TYR A 187 7.19 5.29 20.67
CA TYR A 187 6.90 3.89 20.38
C TYR A 187 7.97 2.91 20.88
N GLY A 188 9.02 3.40 21.54
CA GLY A 188 10.06 2.56 22.15
C GLY A 188 10.95 1.82 21.15
N TYR A 189 11.07 2.30 19.91
CA TYR A 189 11.98 1.71 18.91
C TYR A 189 13.46 1.83 19.29
N ASP A 190 13.78 2.71 20.24
CA ASP A 190 15.12 2.87 20.81
C ASP A 190 15.39 1.99 22.04
N GLU A 191 14.40 1.26 22.55
CA GLU A 191 14.65 0.30 23.61
C GLU A 191 15.46 -0.88 23.05
N PRO A 192 16.59 -1.26 23.67
CA PRO A 192 17.29 -2.46 23.24
C PRO A 192 16.34 -3.64 23.37
N GLU A 193 16.25 -4.48 22.34
CA GLU A 193 15.56 -5.77 22.44
C GLU A 193 16.08 -6.46 23.71
N VAL A 194 15.28 -6.42 24.78
CA VAL A 194 15.57 -7.18 25.98
C VAL A 194 15.45 -8.62 25.51
N ARG A 195 16.60 -9.25 25.23
CA ARG A 195 16.72 -10.69 25.14
C ARG A 195 16.20 -11.22 26.46
N THR A 196 14.92 -11.51 26.50
CA THR A 196 14.33 -12.35 27.51
C THR A 196 14.89 -13.74 27.25
N HIS A 197 16.12 -13.96 27.70
CA HIS A 197 16.54 -15.29 28.11
C HIS A 197 15.52 -15.69 29.17
N SER A 198 14.50 -16.43 28.73
CA SER A 198 13.64 -17.19 29.61
C SER A 198 14.58 -17.98 30.53
N PRO A 199 14.57 -17.76 31.85
CA PRO A 199 15.23 -18.71 32.73
C PRO A 199 14.53 -20.04 32.46
N ALA A 200 15.32 -21.04 32.07
CA ALA A 200 14.83 -22.39 31.82
C ALA A 200 13.89 -22.77 32.97
N ARG A 201 12.65 -23.09 32.63
CA ARG A 201 11.70 -23.67 33.56
C ARG A 201 12.37 -24.95 34.08
N HIS A 202 12.78 -24.92 35.34
CA HIS A 202 13.05 -26.14 36.09
C HIS A 202 11.68 -26.79 36.28
N ASP A 203 11.31 -27.70 35.38
CA ASP A 203 10.20 -28.59 35.64
C ASP A 203 10.59 -29.51 36.82
N PRO A 204 9.77 -29.61 37.87
CA PRO A 204 9.98 -30.57 38.94
C PRO A 204 9.69 -31.97 38.39
N VAL A 205 10.68 -32.86 38.44
CA VAL A 205 10.42 -34.29 38.28
C VAL A 205 9.67 -34.78 39.53
N ASP A 206 8.50 -35.32 39.25
CA ASP A 206 7.53 -35.89 40.17
C ASP A 206 8.12 -37.18 40.78
N ASP A 207 8.52 -37.12 42.05
CA ASP A 207 8.86 -38.30 42.86
C ASP A 207 7.55 -39.00 43.25
N ALA A 208 7.17 -40.03 42.48
CA ALA A 208 6.18 -41.02 42.89
C ALA A 208 6.88 -42.38 43.14
N PRO A 209 6.49 -43.12 44.19
CA PRO A 209 7.30 -44.22 44.72
C PRO A 209 7.17 -45.51 43.90
N ASP A 210 8.31 -46.19 43.77
CA ASP A 210 8.55 -47.52 43.19
C ASP A 210 7.71 -48.59 43.92
N ASP A 211 6.56 -48.95 43.36
CA ASP A 211 5.73 -50.06 43.85
C ASP A 211 6.11 -51.34 43.10
N GLY A 212 6.71 -52.26 43.85
CA GLY A 212 7.32 -53.48 43.38
C GLY A 212 6.33 -54.42 42.69
N TYR A 213 6.57 -54.66 41.39
CA TYR A 213 5.99 -55.80 40.69
C TYR A 213 7.07 -56.56 39.92
N GLN A 214 7.46 -57.71 40.46
CA GLN A 214 8.44 -58.62 39.86
C GLN A 214 7.69 -59.79 39.20
N PRO A 215 7.70 -59.92 37.86
CA PRO A 215 7.04 -61.03 37.19
C PRO A 215 7.84 -62.34 37.35
N PRO A 216 7.17 -63.50 37.51
CA PRO A 216 7.83 -64.78 37.76
C PRO A 216 8.59 -65.26 36.51
N ARG A 217 9.79 -65.83 36.71
CA ARG A 217 10.52 -66.61 35.71
C ARG A 217 10.58 -68.09 36.13
N PRO A 218 10.71 -69.01 35.15
CA PRO A 218 10.22 -70.37 35.23
C PRO A 218 11.15 -71.35 35.97
N PHE A 219 10.55 -72.43 36.47
CA PHE A 219 11.17 -73.58 37.13
C PHE A 219 12.26 -74.26 36.31
N VAL A 220 13.36 -74.66 36.99
CA VAL A 220 14.25 -75.76 36.58
C VAL A 220 14.65 -76.52 37.85
N GLY A 221 14.30 -77.81 37.94
CA GLY A 221 14.81 -78.76 38.94
C GLY A 221 13.80 -79.22 39.98
#